data_AF-A0A2E5C3P7-F1
#
_entry.id   AF-A0A2E5C3P7-F1
#
_cell.length_a   1.000
_cell.length_b   1.000
_cell.length_c   1.000
_cell.angle_alpha   90.00
_cell.angle_beta   90.00
_cell.angle_gamma   90.00
#
_symmetry.space_group_name_H-M   'P 1'
#
loop_
_entity.id
_entity.type
_entity.pdbx_description
1 polymer ?
#
loop_
_entity_poly.entity_id
_entity_poly.type
_entity_poly.pdbx_seq_one_letter_code
_entity_poly.pdbx_strand_id
1 'polypeptide(L)'
;MNKNAIRELLVPILQDAGIFYLRDTVAESDFVAGVWDIELTELEIDSLSAMELCIGLEVEWGLTVLPEDLNRLSTLGQLVDRVEKYCEQTV
;
A
#
# COMPACT_ATOMS: atom_id res chain seq x y z
N MET A 1 14.91 -2.28 -1.97
CA MET A 1 14.04 -3.42 -1.59
C MET A 1 13.26 -3.85 -2.83
N ASN A 2 12.96 -5.13 -3.04
CA ASN A 2 12.19 -5.55 -4.23
C ASN A 2 10.68 -5.34 -3.99
N LYS A 3 9.94 -4.95 -5.04
CA LYS A 3 8.46 -4.80 -5.04
C LYS A 3 7.70 -5.93 -4.35
N ASN A 4 8.09 -7.20 -4.51
CA ASN A 4 7.34 -8.29 -3.87
C ASN A 4 7.41 -8.21 -2.33
N ALA A 5 8.58 -7.90 -1.78
CA ALA A 5 8.74 -7.69 -0.34
C ALA A 5 7.96 -6.46 0.15
N ILE A 6 7.90 -5.39 -0.66
CA ILE A 6 7.06 -4.22 -0.35
C ILE A 6 5.58 -4.62 -0.32
N ARG A 7 5.12 -5.42 -1.28
CA ARG A 7 3.72 -5.87 -1.32
C ARG A 7 3.38 -6.77 -0.14
N GLU A 8 4.26 -7.70 0.23
CA GLU A 8 4.09 -8.57 1.41
C GLU A 8 3.90 -7.77 2.71
N LEU A 9 4.67 -6.68 2.87
CA LEU A 9 4.58 -5.79 4.02
C LEU A 9 3.41 -4.79 3.92
N LEU A 10 3.01 -4.41 2.71
CA LEU A 10 1.88 -3.51 2.50
C LEU A 10 0.54 -4.16 2.84
N VAL A 11 0.40 -5.48 2.64
CA VAL A 11 -0.82 -6.23 2.99
C VAL A 11 -1.24 -6.03 4.45
N PRO A 12 -0.41 -6.33 5.47
CA PRO A 12 -0.79 -6.13 6.86
C PRO A 12 -1.05 -4.66 7.19
N ILE A 13 -0.33 -3.70 6.57
CA ILE A 13 -0.59 -2.27 6.74
C ILE A 13 -2.00 -1.90 6.27
N LEU A 14 -2.42 -2.40 5.10
CA LEU A 14 -3.78 -2.18 4.59
C LEU A 14 -4.83 -2.78 5.54
N GLN A 15 -4.58 -3.98 6.07
CA GLN A 15 -5.48 -4.65 7.00
C GLN A 15 -5.59 -3.90 8.33
N ASP A 16 -4.46 -3.43 8.89
CA ASP A 16 -4.44 -2.63 10.11
C ASP A 16 -5.14 -1.28 9.93
N ALA A 17 -5.06 -0.72 8.71
CA ALA A 17 -5.80 0.49 8.31
C ALA A 17 -7.30 0.26 8.04
N GLY A 18 -7.82 -0.96 8.24
CA GLY A 18 -9.23 -1.26 8.00
C GLY A 18 -9.60 -1.58 6.55
N ILE A 19 -8.62 -1.67 5.65
CA ILE A 19 -8.80 -1.92 4.22
C ILE A 19 -8.73 -3.43 3.98
N PHE A 20 -9.91 -4.07 3.91
CA PHE A 20 -10.03 -5.53 3.91
C PHE A 20 -10.26 -6.17 2.55
N TYR A 21 -10.11 -5.41 1.47
CA TYR A 21 -10.26 -5.91 0.10
C TYR A 21 -9.39 -7.15 -0.18
N LEU A 22 -8.18 -7.19 0.40
CA LEU A 22 -7.22 -8.28 0.28
C LEU A 22 -7.45 -9.44 1.26
N ARG A 23 -8.56 -9.49 2.02
CA ARG A 23 -8.83 -10.64 2.91
C ARG A 23 -9.18 -11.93 2.16
N ASP A 24 -9.46 -11.87 0.86
CA ASP A 24 -9.52 -13.07 0.02
C ASP A 24 -8.08 -13.54 -0.27
N THR A 25 -7.76 -14.77 0.17
CA THR A 25 -6.45 -15.40 -0.02
C THR A 25 -5.95 -15.39 -1.47
N VAL A 26 -6.85 -15.40 -2.46
CA VAL A 26 -6.47 -15.33 -3.88
C VAL A 26 -6.05 -13.91 -4.26
N ALA A 27 -6.82 -12.91 -3.83
CA ALA A 27 -6.52 -11.50 -4.10
C ALA A 27 -5.18 -11.08 -3.47
N GLU A 28 -4.91 -11.51 -2.24
CA GLU A 28 -3.63 -11.26 -1.56
C GLU A 28 -2.47 -11.88 -2.33
N SER A 29 -2.58 -13.16 -2.68
CA SER A 29 -1.53 -13.88 -3.42
C SER A 29 -1.25 -13.26 -4.78
N ASP A 30 -2.29 -12.90 -5.55
CA ASP A 30 -2.15 -12.31 -6.87
C ASP A 30 -1.57 -10.89 -6.81
N PHE A 31 -1.96 -10.11 -5.80
CA PHE A 31 -1.36 -8.81 -5.54
C PHE A 31 0.13 -8.94 -5.19
N VAL A 32 0.48 -9.77 -4.21
CA VAL A 32 1.87 -9.98 -3.77
C VAL A 32 2.77 -10.46 -4.90
N ALA A 33 2.28 -11.36 -5.74
CA ALA A 33 2.98 -11.85 -6.93
C ALA A 33 3.12 -10.79 -8.04
N GLY A 34 2.42 -9.65 -7.93
CA GLY A 34 2.39 -8.60 -8.94
C GLY A 34 1.60 -8.99 -10.20
N VAL A 35 0.74 -10.00 -10.09
CA VAL A 35 -0.14 -10.47 -11.17
C VAL A 35 -1.33 -9.54 -11.34
N TRP A 36 -1.83 -8.99 -10.23
CA TRP A 36 -2.95 -8.06 -10.21
C TRP A 36 -2.56 -6.74 -9.54
N ASP A 37 -2.80 -5.64 -10.24
CA ASP A 37 -2.72 -4.29 -9.70
C ASP A 37 -4.12 -3.76 -9.39
N ILE A 38 -4.35 -3.39 -8.13
CA ILE A 38 -5.67 -3.05 -7.60
C ILE A 38 -5.87 -1.55 -7.66
N GLU A 39 -7.02 -1.11 -8.15
CA GLU A 39 -7.37 0.31 -8.15
C GLU A 39 -7.69 0.78 -6.73
N LEU A 40 -7.20 1.96 -6.35
CA LEU A 40 -7.47 2.52 -5.01
C LEU A 40 -8.95 2.82 -4.79
N THR A 41 -9.71 3.03 -5.87
CA THR A 41 -11.17 3.19 -5.86
C THR A 41 -11.91 1.92 -5.46
N GLU A 42 -11.33 0.74 -5.67
CA GLU A 42 -11.91 -0.54 -5.25
C GLU A 42 -11.73 -0.82 -3.76
N LEU A 43 -10.80 -0.12 -3.11
CA LEU A 43 -10.44 -0.32 -1.71
C LEU A 43 -11.36 0.41 -0.72
N GLU A 44 -12.32 1.19 -1.21
CA GLU A 44 -13.30 1.96 -0.41
C GLU A 44 -12.67 2.73 0.76
N ILE A 45 -11.50 3.33 0.52
CA ILE A 45 -10.70 4.02 1.56
C ILE A 45 -11.44 5.27 2.04
N ASP A 46 -11.91 5.25 3.28
CA ASP A 46 -12.45 6.44 3.94
C ASP A 46 -11.34 7.33 4.55
N SER A 47 -11.71 8.48 5.11
CA SER A 47 -10.71 9.42 5.65
C SER A 47 -9.94 8.88 6.85
N LEU A 48 -10.51 7.92 7.59
CA LEU A 48 -9.83 7.28 8.72
C LEU A 48 -8.84 6.25 8.21
N SER A 49 -9.27 5.38 7.30
CA SER A 49 -8.45 4.35 6.66
C SER A 49 -7.27 4.96 5.91
N ALA A 50 -7.48 6.11 5.23
CA ALA A 50 -6.41 6.85 4.59
C ALA A 50 -5.35 7.35 5.60
N MET A 51 -5.79 7.80 6.77
CA MET A 51 -4.90 8.28 7.82
C MET A 51 -4.10 7.13 8.44
N GLU A 52 -4.77 6.03 8.77
CA GLU A 52 -4.12 4.82 9.32
C GLU A 52 -3.14 4.20 8.33
N LEU A 53 -3.48 4.18 7.02
CA LEU A 53 -2.56 3.75 5.97
C LEU A 53 -1.31 4.63 5.97
N CYS A 54 -1.46 5.96 5.96
CA CYS A 54 -0.31 6.89 6.02
C CYS A 54 0.57 6.65 7.27
N ILE A 55 -0.03 6.40 8.43
CA ILE A 55 0.70 6.09 9.67
C ILE A 55 1.46 4.77 9.51
N GLY A 56 0.84 3.72 8.98
CA GLY A 56 1.50 2.44 8.75
C GLY A 56 2.68 2.54 7.79
N LEU A 57 2.57 3.34 6.72
CA LEU A 57 3.69 3.62 5.80
C LEU A 57 4.85 4.33 6.50
N GLU A 58 4.56 5.28 7.39
CA GLU A 58 5.57 6.02 8.15
C GLU A 58 6.24 5.13 9.22
N VAL A 59 5.48 4.27 9.89
CA VAL A 59 6.00 3.34 10.89
C VAL A 59 6.90 2.27 10.26
N GLU A 60 6.47 1.67 9.15
CA GLU A 60 7.21 0.56 8.52
C GLU A 60 8.44 1.06 7.77
N TRP A 61 8.33 2.19 7.06
CA TRP A 61 9.37 2.65 6.13
C TRP A 61 9.93 4.03 6.42
N GLY A 62 9.40 4.79 7.38
CA GLY A 62 9.74 6.21 7.55
C GLY A 62 9.24 7.09 6.39
N LEU A 63 8.35 6.55 5.54
CA LEU A 63 7.81 7.25 4.39
C LEU A 63 6.63 8.12 4.82
N THR A 64 6.84 9.43 4.93
CA THR A 64 5.75 10.38 5.15
C THR A 64 4.91 10.56 3.88
N VAL A 65 3.66 10.11 3.94
CA VAL A 65 2.63 10.32 2.90
C VAL A 65 1.46 11.04 3.54
N LEU A 66 0.87 12.01 2.83
CA LEU A 66 -0.36 12.66 3.26
C LEU A 66 -1.57 11.97 2.62
N PRO A 67 -2.76 11.97 3.25
CA PRO A 67 -3.98 11.42 2.63
C PRO A 67 -4.26 12.00 1.24
N GLU A 68 -3.94 13.28 1.01
CA GLU A 68 -4.07 13.95 -0.28
C GLU A 68 -3.15 13.38 -1.37
N ASP A 69 -2.00 12.82 -0.98
CA ASP A 69 -1.10 12.14 -1.91
C ASP A 69 -1.66 10.78 -2.33
N LEU A 70 -2.38 10.08 -1.46
CA LEU A 70 -3.06 8.82 -1.81
C LEU A 70 -4.10 9.06 -2.90
N ASN A 71 -4.82 10.18 -2.85
CA ASN A 71 -5.79 10.58 -3.89
C ASN A 71 -5.16 10.84 -5.27
N ARG A 72 -3.84 11.03 -5.34
CA ARG A 72 -3.11 11.20 -6.60
C ARG A 72 -2.67 9.87 -7.21
N LEU A 73 -2.76 8.79 -6.44
CA LEU A 73 -2.43 7.45 -6.90
C LEU A 73 -3.69 6.80 -7.49
N SER A 74 -3.52 6.07 -8.58
CA SER A 74 -4.59 5.31 -9.23
C SER A 74 -4.66 3.88 -8.73
N THR A 75 -3.50 3.28 -8.44
CA THR A 75 -3.39 1.86 -8.07
C THR A 75 -2.43 1.64 -6.89
N LEU A 76 -2.57 0.50 -6.21
CA LEU A 76 -1.61 0.07 -5.18
C LEU A 76 -0.20 -0.13 -5.75
N GLY A 77 -0.07 -0.51 -7.02
CA GLY A 77 1.21 -0.61 -7.71
C GLY A 77 1.96 0.71 -7.75
N GLN A 78 1.27 1.85 -7.90
CA GLN A 78 1.92 3.16 -7.82
C GLN A 78 2.39 3.50 -6.39
N LEU A 79 1.68 3.03 -5.37
CA LEU A 79 2.13 3.14 -3.98
C LEU A 79 3.40 2.30 -3.75
N VAL A 80 3.41 1.06 -4.25
CA VAL A 80 4.58 0.18 -4.22
C VAL A 80 5.79 0.82 -4.90
N ASP A 81 5.59 1.43 -6.08
CA ASP A 81 6.66 2.14 -6.79
C ASP A 81 7.19 3.35 -6.01
N ARG A 82 6.32 4.05 -5.27
CA ARG A 82 6.71 5.17 -4.41
C ARG A 82 7.55 4.69 -3.23
N VAL A 83 7.16 3.59 -2.58
CA VAL A 83 7.92 2.97 -1.48
C VAL A 83 9.27 2.45 -1.99
N GLU A 84 9.30 1.77 -3.13
CA GLU A 84 10.54 1.25 -3.74
C GLU A 84 11.55 2.37 -3.95
N LYS A 85 11.13 3.46 -4.61
CA LYS A 85 11.98 4.64 -4.85
C LYS A 85 12.47 5.29 -3.56
N TYR A 86 11.66 5.32 -2.51
CA TYR A 86 12.06 5.86 -1.21
C TYR A 86 13.13 4.97 -0.57
N CYS A 87 12.92 3.65 -0.55
CA CYS A 87 13.87 2.69 -0.02
C CYS A 87 15.19 2.65 -0.81
N GLU A 88 15.20 3.01 -2.10
CA GLU A 88 16.44 3.15 -2.87
C GLU A 88 17.27 4.38 -2.51
N GLN A 89 16.62 5.43 -1.99
CA GLN A 89 17.28 6.71 -1.64
C GLN A 89 17.83 6.72 -0.21
N THR A 90 17.36 5.82 0.64
CA THR A 90 17.74 5.72 2.06
C THR A 90 18.83 4.69 2.35
N VAL A 91 19.36 4.02 1.29
CA VAL A 91 20.44 3.02 1.36
C VAL A 91 21.76 3.59 0.88
#